data_AF-A0A0G1DC44-F1
#
_entry.id   AF-A0A0G1DC44-F1
#
_cell.length_a   1.000
_cell.length_b   1.000
_cell.length_c   1.000
_cell.angle_alpha   90.00
_cell.angle_beta   90.00
_cell.angle_gamma   90.00
#
_symmetry.space_group_name_H-M   'P 1'
#
loop_
_entity.id
_entity.type
_entity.pdbx_description
1 polymer ?
#
loop_
_entity_poly.entity_id
_entity_poly.type
_entity_poly.pdbx_seq_one_letter_code
_entity_poly.pdbx_strand_id
1 'polypeptide(L)'
;MLSEIVPNQVVTEQQILLPVAQIIDGSSYKPTQARVIGTFPTSAKSIQDLFPEQEYEEKSIQLAKKALGPLSTEFSDEQLKTVITEVEFLTESWLDEFERQIFKGSTLQELLHEKGGK
;
A
#
# COMPACT_ATOMS: atom_id res chain seq x y z
N MET A 1 1.27 35.59 -56.34
CA MET A 1 0.63 35.20 -55.07
C MET A 1 0.91 33.73 -54.82
N LEU A 2 1.89 33.37 -53.98
CA LEU A 2 2.04 32.00 -53.48
C LEU A 2 2.66 32.04 -52.06
N SER A 3 1.80 31.69 -51.09
CA SER A 3 1.95 31.27 -49.69
C SER A 3 3.31 31.37 -48.97
N GLU A 4 3.31 32.10 -47.84
CA GLU A 4 4.25 31.94 -46.73
C GLU A 4 4.12 30.54 -46.10
N ILE A 5 5.23 29.81 -46.04
CA ILE A 5 5.36 28.54 -45.31
C ILE A 5 6.10 28.85 -44.02
N VAL A 6 5.44 28.67 -42.88
CA VAL A 6 6.04 28.76 -41.55
C VAL A 6 7.01 27.59 -41.35
N PRO A 7 8.31 27.81 -41.07
CA PRO A 7 9.20 26.71 -40.75
C PRO A 7 8.94 26.23 -39.31
N ASN A 8 8.44 25.00 -39.23
CA ASN A 8 8.24 24.21 -38.02
C ASN A 8 9.57 24.12 -37.22
N GLN A 9 9.61 24.67 -36.00
CA GLN A 9 10.79 24.60 -35.14
C GLN A 9 10.89 23.18 -34.56
N VAL A 10 11.76 22.37 -35.16
CA VAL A 10 12.17 21.08 -34.58
C VAL A 10 13.09 21.39 -33.40
N VAL A 11 12.56 21.25 -32.18
CA VAL A 11 13.35 21.35 -30.94
C VAL A 11 14.17 20.08 -30.79
N THR A 12 15.49 20.18 -30.98
CA THR A 12 16.43 19.06 -30.84
C THR A 12 16.74 18.80 -29.36
N GLU A 13 16.93 17.53 -28.96
CA GLU A 13 17.17 17.08 -27.57
C GLU A 13 18.28 17.84 -26.82
N GLN A 14 19.24 18.43 -27.54
CA GLN A 14 20.34 19.20 -26.95
C GLN A 14 19.89 20.55 -26.35
N GLN A 15 18.72 21.09 -26.72
CA GLN A 15 18.19 22.31 -26.12
C GLN A 15 17.54 22.08 -24.75
N ILE A 16 17.21 20.83 -24.40
CA ILE A 16 16.56 20.48 -23.13
C ILE A 16 17.60 20.21 -22.03
N LEU A 17 18.84 19.85 -22.38
CA LEU A 17 19.83 19.37 -21.41
C LEU A 17 20.78 20.46 -20.88
N LEU A 18 20.88 21.61 -21.56
CA LEU A 18 21.72 22.74 -21.11
C LEU A 18 21.23 23.47 -19.84
N PRO A 19 19.91 23.63 -19.56
CA PRO A 19 19.48 24.25 -18.32
C PRO A 19 19.75 23.38 -17.08
N VAL A 20 19.81 22.06 -17.24
CA VAL A 20 19.90 21.11 -16.12
C VAL A 20 21.35 20.93 -15.64
N ALA A 21 22.33 20.93 -16.55
CA ALA A 21 23.74 20.78 -16.19
C ALA A 21 24.28 21.98 -15.40
N GLN A 22 23.77 23.20 -15.63
CA GLN A 22 24.17 24.40 -14.89
C GLN A 22 23.64 24.45 -13.44
N ILE A 23 22.68 23.60 -13.09
CA ILE A 23 22.14 23.51 -11.71
C ILE A 23 23.04 22.66 -10.82
N ILE A 24 23.80 21.73 -11.41
CA ILE A 24 24.48 20.67 -10.65
C ILE A 24 25.92 21.06 -10.27
N ASP A 25 26.56 21.96 -11.02
CA ASP A 25 27.98 22.28 -10.80
C ASP A 25 28.18 23.73 -10.34
N GLY A 26 28.18 23.93 -9.02
CA GLY A 26 28.75 25.13 -8.40
C GLY A 26 27.78 26.18 -7.87
N SER A 27 27.10 25.91 -6.76
CA SER A 27 26.79 26.97 -5.79
C SER A 27 26.49 26.36 -4.42
N SER A 28 27.30 26.74 -3.44
CA SER A 28 26.96 26.64 -2.02
C SER A 28 25.62 27.34 -1.78
N TYR A 29 24.54 26.56 -1.72
CA TYR A 29 23.21 27.04 -1.40
C TYR A 29 23.24 27.59 0.03
N LYS A 30 23.22 28.92 0.17
CA LYS A 30 22.67 29.55 1.38
C LYS A 30 21.16 29.66 1.14
N PRO A 31 20.33 28.83 1.78
CA PRO A 31 18.89 29.00 1.65
C PRO A 31 18.52 30.29 2.40
N THR A 32 18.17 31.33 1.65
CA THR A 32 17.43 32.47 2.22
C THR A 32 16.09 31.93 2.66
N GLN A 33 15.99 31.61 3.94
CA GLN A 33 14.73 31.27 4.60
C GLN A 33 13.85 32.52 4.64
N ALA A 34 13.10 32.78 3.58
CA ALA A 34 11.85 33.51 3.72
C ALA A 34 10.95 32.62 4.57
N ARG A 35 10.87 32.97 5.85
CA ARG A 35 10.26 32.23 6.94
C ARG A 35 8.73 32.20 6.76
N VAL A 36 8.23 31.36 5.86
CA VAL A 36 6.86 30.85 5.97
C VAL A 36 6.92 29.76 7.04
N ILE A 37 6.64 30.14 8.29
CA ILE A 37 6.48 29.22 9.41
C ILE A 37 5.12 28.52 9.24
N GLY A 38 5.02 27.65 8.23
CA GLY A 38 4.06 26.57 8.19
C GLY A 38 4.85 25.31 8.49
N THR A 39 4.66 24.73 9.67
CA THR A 39 5.19 23.41 9.99
C THR A 39 4.60 22.40 9.02
N PHE A 40 5.31 22.11 7.92
CA PHE A 40 5.01 20.93 7.14
C PHE A 40 5.35 19.73 8.02
N PRO A 41 4.37 18.90 8.44
CA PRO A 41 4.68 17.68 9.15
C PRO A 41 5.63 16.86 8.27
N THR A 42 6.67 16.28 8.90
CA THR A 42 7.57 15.31 8.28
C THR A 42 6.74 14.37 7.40
N SER A 43 6.95 14.41 6.09
CA SER A 43 6.05 13.83 5.07
C SER A 43 5.61 12.40 5.37
N ALA A 44 6.47 11.59 6.00
CA ALA A 44 6.16 10.23 6.42
C ALA A 44 4.95 10.14 7.36
N LYS A 45 4.83 11.04 8.34
CA LYS A 45 3.71 11.03 9.30
C LYS A 45 2.41 11.47 8.62
N SER A 46 2.50 12.48 7.76
CA SER A 46 1.34 12.93 6.98
C SER A 46 0.86 11.87 5.97
N ILE A 47 1.76 11.01 5.46
CA ILE A 47 1.40 9.91 4.57
C ILE A 47 0.77 8.75 5.36
N GLN A 48 1.30 8.40 6.52
CA GLN A 48 0.68 7.39 7.40
C GLN A 48 -0.72 7.81 7.88
N ASP A 49 -0.92 9.09 8.20
CA ASP A 49 -2.23 9.62 8.59
C ASP A 49 -3.25 9.54 7.43
N LEU A 50 -2.79 9.53 6.17
CA LEU A 50 -3.63 9.41 4.98
C LEU A 50 -3.97 7.96 4.61
N PHE A 51 -3.12 7.00 5.01
CA PHE A 51 -3.26 5.58 4.63
C PHE A 51 -3.07 4.65 5.84
N PRO A 52 -3.93 4.72 6.87
CA PRO A 52 -3.81 3.89 8.07
C PRO A 52 -3.88 2.38 7.79
N GLU A 53 -4.56 1.96 6.71
CA GLU A 53 -4.68 0.58 6.24
C GLU A 53 -3.32 -0.11 6.01
N GLN A 54 -2.29 0.64 5.62
CA GLN A 54 -0.95 0.09 5.36
C GLN A 54 -0.30 -0.48 6.63
N GLU A 55 -0.52 0.17 7.78
CA GLU A 55 0.00 -0.36 9.05
C GLU A 55 -0.67 -1.67 9.47
N TYR A 56 -1.97 -1.81 9.22
CA TYR A 56 -2.70 -3.03 9.58
C TYR A 56 -2.23 -4.21 8.73
N GLU A 57 -2.00 -3.96 7.45
CA GLU A 57 -1.49 -4.95 6.52
C GLU A 57 -0.05 -5.38 6.86
N GLU A 58 0.80 -4.44 7.28
CA GLU A 58 2.15 -4.78 7.72
C GLU A 58 2.16 -5.61 9.02
N LYS A 59 1.29 -5.27 9.98
CA LYS A 59 1.13 -6.01 11.25
C LYS A 59 0.65 -7.45 11.02
N SER A 60 -0.29 -7.68 10.10
CA SER A 60 -0.79 -9.02 9.81
C SER A 60 0.27 -9.91 9.16
N ILE A 61 1.05 -9.37 8.21
CA ILE A 61 2.18 -10.07 7.59
C ILE A 61 3.24 -10.44 8.65
N GLN A 62 3.59 -9.50 9.53
CA GLN A 62 4.56 -9.77 10.59
C GLN A 62 4.08 -10.85 11.56
N LEU A 63 2.80 -10.84 11.91
CA LEU A 63 2.19 -11.87 12.75
C LEU A 63 2.22 -13.24 12.07
N ALA A 64 1.88 -13.30 10.78
CA ALA A 64 1.94 -14.52 9.99
C ALA A 64 3.38 -15.06 9.86
N LYS A 65 4.36 -14.18 9.60
CA LYS A 65 5.78 -14.55 9.60
C LYS A 65 6.21 -15.16 10.94
N LYS A 66 5.76 -14.58 12.05
CA LYS A 66 6.01 -15.11 13.40
C LYS A 66 5.34 -16.47 13.62
N ALA A 67 4.12 -16.66 13.12
CA ALA A 67 3.36 -17.90 13.28
C ALA A 67 3.92 -19.05 12.41
N LEU A 68 4.26 -18.78 11.15
CA LEU A 68 4.85 -19.76 10.24
C LEU A 68 6.32 -20.03 10.54
N GLY A 69 7.03 -19.09 11.18
CA GLY A 69 8.42 -19.25 11.58
C GLY A 69 9.32 -19.45 10.36
N PRO A 70 10.18 -20.50 10.31
CA PRO A 70 11.10 -20.71 9.20
C PRO A 70 10.44 -20.82 7.83
N LEU A 71 9.23 -21.38 7.76
CA LEU A 71 8.48 -21.55 6.52
C LEU A 71 8.11 -20.21 5.88
N SER A 72 8.04 -19.12 6.65
CA SER A 72 7.73 -17.80 6.10
C SER A 72 8.81 -17.27 5.18
N THR A 73 10.02 -17.84 5.20
CA THR A 73 11.12 -17.45 4.30
C THR A 73 10.97 -18.01 2.88
N GLU A 74 10.08 -18.99 2.70
CA GLU A 74 9.80 -19.63 1.41
C GLU A 74 8.78 -18.84 0.57
N PHE A 75 8.09 -17.87 1.18
CA PHE A 75 7.05 -17.08 0.55
C PHE A 75 7.46 -15.61 0.42
N SER A 76 7.09 -14.97 -0.70
CA SER A 76 7.06 -13.51 -0.77
C SER A 76 5.92 -12.96 0.10
N ASP A 77 5.98 -11.67 0.44
CA ASP A 77 4.95 -11.02 1.25
C ASP A 77 3.56 -11.09 0.60
N GLU A 78 3.50 -11.02 -0.73
CA GLU A 78 2.28 -11.16 -1.52
C GLU A 78 1.73 -12.59 -1.47
N GLN A 79 2.60 -13.60 -1.63
CA GLN A 79 2.21 -15.00 -1.53
C GLN A 79 1.73 -15.35 -0.12
N LEU A 80 2.39 -14.81 0.90
CA LEU A 80 2.02 -15.03 2.27
C LEU A 80 0.61 -14.48 2.56
N LYS A 81 0.25 -13.30 2.03
CA LYS A 81 -1.12 -12.76 2.13
C LYS A 81 -2.17 -13.68 1.50
N THR A 82 -1.87 -14.22 0.32
CA THR A 82 -2.76 -15.17 -0.35
C THR A 82 -2.95 -16.43 0.48
N VAL A 83 -1.85 -17.02 0.96
CA VAL A 83 -1.89 -18.24 1.78
C VAL A 83 -2.67 -18.02 3.09
N ILE A 84 -2.47 -16.88 3.76
CA ILE A 84 -3.24 -16.55 4.98
C ILE A 84 -4.74 -16.54 4.67
N THR A 85 -5.14 -15.81 3.63
CA THR A 85 -6.55 -15.70 3.24
C THR A 85 -7.16 -17.07 2.92
N GLU A 86 -6.41 -17.93 2.23
CA GLU A 86 -6.87 -19.29 1.90
C GLU A 86 -7.02 -20.17 3.14
N VAL A 87 -6.07 -20.11 4.06
CA VAL A 87 -6.10 -20.86 5.32
C VAL A 87 -7.24 -20.38 6.20
N GLU A 88 -7.46 -19.06 6.30
CA GLU A 88 -8.60 -18.48 7.03
C GLU A 88 -9.92 -18.99 6.45
N PHE A 89 -10.11 -18.89 5.14
CA PHE A 89 -11.32 -19.39 4.48
C PHE A 89 -11.55 -20.89 4.72
N LEU A 90 -10.50 -21.70 4.61
CA LEU A 90 -10.58 -23.14 4.82
C LEU A 90 -10.93 -23.47 6.27
N THR A 91 -10.32 -22.75 7.22
CA THR A 91 -10.54 -22.96 8.65
C THR A 91 -11.97 -22.61 9.04
N GLU A 92 -12.48 -21.45 8.60
CA GLU A 92 -13.87 -21.03 8.83
C GLU A 92 -14.85 -22.03 8.21
N SER A 93 -14.64 -22.42 6.95
CA SER A 93 -15.50 -23.40 6.27
C SER A 93 -15.51 -24.76 6.97
N TRP A 94 -14.36 -25.19 7.49
CA TRP A 94 -14.24 -26.45 8.22
C TRP A 94 -14.91 -26.37 9.60
N LEU A 95 -14.75 -25.25 10.31
CA LEU A 95 -15.43 -25.00 11.58
C LEU A 95 -16.94 -24.98 11.40
N ASP A 96 -17.45 -24.27 10.39
CA ASP A 96 -18.88 -24.24 10.07
C ASP A 96 -19.45 -25.64 9.84
N GLU A 97 -18.78 -26.46 9.03
CA GLU A 97 -19.23 -27.83 8.76
C GLU A 97 -19.18 -28.71 10.02
N PHE A 98 -18.13 -28.60 10.82
CA PHE A 98 -18.02 -29.29 12.10
C PHE A 98 -19.15 -28.89 13.07
N GLU A 99 -19.44 -27.59 13.15
CA GLU A 99 -20.52 -27.06 13.96
C GLU A 99 -21.88 -27.58 13.48
N ARG A 100 -22.13 -27.58 12.16
CA ARG A 100 -23.37 -28.15 11.59
C ARG A 100 -23.56 -29.62 11.94
N GLN A 101 -22.49 -30.40 11.99
CA GLN A 101 -22.56 -31.81 12.40
C GLN A 101 -22.96 -31.97 13.88
N ILE A 102 -22.49 -31.08 14.76
CA ILE A 102 -22.78 -31.13 16.20
C ILE A 102 -24.14 -30.51 16.54
N PHE A 103 -24.48 -29.41 15.88
CA PHE A 103 -25.65 -28.57 16.16
C PHE A 103 -26.83 -28.85 15.22
N LYS A 104 -26.91 -30.06 14.67
CA LYS A 104 -28.06 -30.55 13.87
C LYS A 104 -28.35 -29.69 12.62
N GLY A 105 -27.31 -29.24 11.95
CA GLY A 105 -27.38 -28.51 10.68
C GLY A 105 -27.19 -27.00 10.80
N SER A 106 -27.05 -26.45 12.02
CA SER A 106 -26.82 -25.02 12.25
C SER A 106 -25.39 -24.73 12.70
N THR A 107 -24.89 -23.52 12.47
CA THR A 107 -23.63 -23.06 13.09
C THR A 107 -23.89 -22.46 14.46
N LEU A 108 -22.85 -22.32 15.29
CA LEU A 108 -22.95 -21.67 16.60
C LEU A 108 -23.39 -20.21 16.47
N GLN A 109 -22.92 -19.54 15.42
CA GLN A 109 -23.31 -18.16 15.13
C GLN A 109 -24.81 -18.06 14.80
N GLU A 110 -25.34 -18.98 14.00
CA GLU A 110 -26.78 -19.08 13.71
C GLU A 110 -27.58 -19.31 15.01
N LEU A 111 -27.14 -20.26 15.86
CA LEU A 111 -27.79 -20.55 17.14
C LEU A 111 -27.76 -19.37 18.12
N LEU A 112 -26.67 -18.62 18.17
CA LEU A 112 -26.54 -17.44 19.04
C LEU A 112 -27.46 -16.30 18.57
N HIS A 113 -27.62 -16.10 17.26
CA HIS A 113 -28.54 -15.11 16.72
C HIS A 113 -30.01 -15.50 16.93
N GLU A 114 -30.37 -16.79 16.81
CA GLU A 114 -31.73 -17.27 17.10
C GLU A 114 -32.08 -17.19 18.60
N LYS A 115 -31.11 -17.42 19.48
CA LYS A 115 -31.32 -17.46 20.94
C LYS A 115 -31.08 -16.13 21.65
N GLY A 116 -30.42 -15.17 21.00
CA GLY A 116 -29.95 -13.91 21.58
C GLY A 116 -30.43 -12.62 20.89
N GLY A 117 -31.31 -12.68 19.89
CA GLY A 117 -31.75 -11.49 19.15
C GLY A 117 -32.97 -10.77 19.74
N LYS A 118 -32.72 -9.74 20.56
CA LYS A 118 -33.52 -8.50 20.56
C LYS A 118 -32.60 -7.35 20.16
#